data_AF-A0A815IDW1-F1
#
_entry.id   AF-A0A815IDW1-F1
#
_cell.length_a   1.000
_cell.length_b   1.000
_cell.length_c   1.000
_cell.angle_alpha   90.00
_cell.angle_beta   90.00
_cell.angle_gamma   90.00
#
_symmetry.space_group_name_H-M   'P 1'
#
loop_
_entity.id
_entity.type
_entity.pdbx_description
1 polymer ?
#
loop_
_entity_poly.entity_id
_entity_poly.type
_entity_poly.pdbx_seq_one_letter_code
_entity_poly.pdbx_strand_id
1 'polypeptide(L)'
;MDRYTHFEDLSNEIFFEIFDYLHALEIFTSFTSLNKRISSILQSIPLRIVVLYNHSRRQVDFISSHLTFHAHQVISIEVYDKIRDYTSIIDLLFNRHNFINLESCLLVANSSITKLENVIK
;
A
#
# COMPACT_ATOMS: atom_id res chain seq x y z
N MET A 1 4.01 1.26 38.45
CA MET A 1 3.81 2.23 37.35
C MET A 1 4.77 1.80 36.27
N ASP A 2 4.40 0.74 35.56
CA ASP A 2 5.33 0.11 34.63
C ASP A 2 5.39 0.95 33.38
N ARG A 3 6.59 1.48 33.18
CA ARG A 3 6.98 2.32 32.06
C ARG A 3 6.94 1.45 30.81
N TYR A 4 6.17 1.84 29.81
CA TYR A 4 6.39 1.38 28.44
C TYR A 4 7.84 1.71 28.09
N THR A 5 8.73 0.72 28.15
CA THR A 5 10.17 0.92 27.91
C THR A 5 10.53 0.58 26.48
N HIS A 6 9.68 -0.20 25.80
CA HIS A 6 9.83 -0.55 24.41
C HIS A 6 8.60 -0.13 23.61
N PHE A 7 8.83 0.24 22.35
CA PHE A 7 7.77 0.58 21.40
C PHE A 7 6.76 -0.56 21.25
N GLU A 8 7.23 -1.80 21.35
CA GLU A 8 6.40 -3.02 21.27
C GLU A 8 5.45 -3.21 22.47
N ASP A 9 5.64 -2.47 23.56
CA ASP A 9 4.78 -2.54 24.75
C ASP A 9 3.48 -1.73 24.58
N LEU A 10 3.42 -0.83 23.58
CA LEU A 10 2.24 -0.01 23.31
C LEU A 10 1.01 -0.88 23.01
N SER A 11 -0.19 -0.36 23.25
CA SER A 11 -1.44 -1.08 22.97
C SER A 11 -1.72 -1.17 21.46
N ASN A 12 -2.57 -2.12 21.05
CA ASN A 12 -2.89 -2.30 19.62
C ASN A 12 -3.56 -1.06 19.03
N GLU A 13 -4.36 -0.35 19.82
CA GLU A 13 -5.06 0.88 19.44
C GLU A 13 -4.08 1.95 18.97
N ILE A 14 -2.96 2.12 19.66
CA ILE A 14 -1.92 3.08 19.26
C ILE A 14 -1.29 2.67 17.92
N PHE A 15 -1.08 1.38 17.68
CA PHE A 15 -0.58 0.92 16.38
C PHE A 15 -1.58 1.18 15.25
N PHE A 16 -2.87 0.93 15.49
CA PHE A 16 -3.92 1.24 14.52
C PHE A 16 -3.95 2.73 14.20
N GLU A 17 -3.89 3.60 15.21
CA GLU A 17 -3.82 5.05 15.03
C GLU A 17 -2.58 5.47 14.24
N ILE A 18 -1.40 4.92 14.55
CA ILE A 18 -0.17 5.22 13.80
C ILE A 18 -0.32 4.80 12.33
N PHE A 19 -0.81 3.59 12.08
CA PHE A 19 -0.94 3.04 10.73
C PHE A 19 -1.97 3.79 9.88
N ASP A 20 -2.94 4.47 10.50
CA ASP A 20 -3.88 5.32 9.77
C ASP A 20 -3.21 6.49 9.04
N TYR A 21 -2.06 6.95 9.52
CA TYR A 21 -1.29 8.03 8.90
C TYR A 21 -0.24 7.56 7.89
N LEU A 22 -0.05 6.24 7.73
CA LEU A 22 1.00 5.67 6.89
C LEU A 22 0.44 5.02 5.63
N HIS A 23 1.23 5.05 4.56
CA HIS A 23 0.93 4.34 3.33
C HIS A 23 1.57 2.94 3.33
N ALA A 24 1.06 2.06 2.47
CA ALA A 24 1.47 0.66 2.41
C ALA A 24 2.98 0.47 2.26
N LEU A 25 3.67 1.33 1.50
CA LEU A 25 5.13 1.26 1.36
C LEU A 25 5.84 1.50 2.70
N GLU A 26 5.45 2.52 3.46
CA GLU A 26 6.04 2.86 4.76
C GLU A 26 5.75 1.75 5.77
N ILE A 27 4.50 1.28 5.79
CA ILE A 27 4.08 0.17 6.64
C ILE A 27 4.93 -1.07 6.36
N PHE A 28 5.01 -1.48 5.09
CA PHE A 28 5.73 -2.71 4.74
C PHE A 28 7.23 -2.57 4.94
N THR A 29 7.83 -1.42 4.66
CA THR A 29 9.28 -1.24 4.84
C THR A 29 9.69 -1.14 6.30
N SER A 30 8.85 -0.54 7.16
CA SER A 30 9.20 -0.29 8.56
C SER A 30 8.72 -1.38 9.53
N PHE A 31 7.59 -2.03 9.25
CA PHE A 31 6.93 -2.89 10.23
C PHE A 31 6.87 -4.37 9.83
N THR A 32 7.12 -4.69 8.56
CA THR A 32 7.21 -6.10 8.13
C THR A 32 8.38 -6.76 8.84
N SER A 33 8.11 -7.91 9.46
CA SER A 33 9.12 -8.72 10.17
C SER A 33 9.67 -8.15 11.48
N LEU A 34 9.06 -7.10 12.07
CA LEU A 34 9.47 -6.64 13.40
C LEU A 34 9.28 -7.73 14.46
N ASN A 35 8.04 -8.17 14.65
CA ASN A 35 7.70 -9.28 15.53
C ASN A 35 6.33 -9.87 15.15
N LYS A 36 6.00 -11.04 15.72
CA LYS A 36 4.76 -11.76 15.41
C LYS A 36 3.49 -10.96 15.73
N ARG A 37 3.50 -10.17 16.81
CA ARG A 37 2.36 -9.35 17.20
C ARG A 37 2.10 -8.27 16.16
N ILE A 38 3.12 -7.51 15.77
CA ILE A 38 2.99 -6.49 14.72
C ILE A 38 2.57 -7.12 13.40
N SER A 39 3.17 -8.24 12.98
CA SER A 39 2.75 -8.96 11.77
C SER A 39 1.27 -9.35 11.80
N SER A 40 0.73 -9.72 12.96
CA SER A 40 -0.70 -10.02 13.13
C SER A 40 -1.56 -8.75 13.01
N ILE A 41 -1.11 -7.62 13.56
CA ILE A 41 -1.82 -6.34 13.45
C ILE A 41 -1.88 -5.90 11.97
N LEU A 42 -0.78 -6.03 11.23
CA LEU A 42 -0.70 -5.68 9.81
C LEU A 42 -1.67 -6.45 8.92
N GLN A 43 -2.15 -7.63 9.34
CA GLN A 43 -3.17 -8.40 8.61
C GLN A 43 -4.60 -7.88 8.82
N SER A 44 -4.80 -6.95 9.75
CA SER A 44 -6.13 -6.45 10.12
C SER A 44 -6.38 -4.99 9.74
N ILE A 45 -5.36 -4.29 9.26
CA ILE A 45 -5.48 -2.87 8.92
C ILE A 45 -5.94 -2.65 7.48
N PRO A 46 -6.67 -1.55 7.21
CA PRO A 46 -6.83 -1.07 5.86
C PRO A 46 -5.50 -0.55 5.30
N LEU A 47 -5.24 -0.81 4.02
CA LEU A 47 -4.04 -0.37 3.34
C LEU A 47 -4.37 0.72 2.32
N ARG A 48 -3.56 1.78 2.36
CA ARG A 48 -3.60 2.90 1.40
C ARG A 48 -2.32 2.86 0.58
N ILE A 49 -2.45 2.62 -0.73
CA ILE A 49 -1.31 2.59 -1.63
C ILE A 49 -1.12 3.97 -2.22
N VAL A 50 0.07 4.54 -2.05
CA VAL A 50 0.47 5.77 -2.73
C VAL A 50 1.77 5.53 -3.49
N VAL A 51 1.72 5.72 -4.80
CA VAL A 51 2.87 5.64 -5.69
C VAL A 51 3.15 7.04 -6.22
N LEU A 52 4.24 7.64 -5.72
CA LEU A 52 4.67 8.99 -6.09
C LEU A 52 5.62 8.96 -7.30
N TYR A 53 5.76 10.11 -7.96
CA TYR A 53 6.62 10.27 -9.15
C TYR A 53 8.10 9.96 -8.92
N ASN A 54 8.57 10.04 -7.67
CA ASN A 54 9.94 9.78 -7.26
C ASN A 54 10.15 8.37 -6.70
N HIS A 55 9.08 7.55 -6.60
CA HIS A 55 9.23 6.16 -6.22
C HIS A 55 9.97 5.40 -7.31
N SER A 56 11.07 4.76 -6.92
CA SER A 56 11.84 3.89 -7.81
C SER A 56 11.02 2.64 -8.17
N ARG A 57 11.33 2.07 -9.34
CA ARG A 57 10.74 0.79 -9.79
C ARG A 57 10.81 -0.30 -8.72
N ARG A 58 11.94 -0.39 -8.01
CA ARG A 58 12.15 -1.36 -6.92
C ARG A 58 11.15 -1.18 -5.78
N GLN A 59 10.79 0.05 -5.43
CA GLN A 59 9.78 0.31 -4.39
C GLN A 59 8.40 -0.14 -4.87
N VAL A 60 8.05 0.11 -6.12
CA VAL A 60 6.77 -0.35 -6.68
C VAL A 60 6.71 -1.88 -6.76
N ASP A 61 7.78 -2.53 -7.22
CA ASP A 61 7.87 -3.99 -7.24
C ASP A 61 7.83 -4.58 -5.81
N PHE A 62 8.45 -3.92 -4.84
CA PHE A 62 8.40 -4.30 -3.42
C PHE A 62 6.98 -4.22 -2.85
N ILE A 63 6.24 -3.14 -3.13
CA ILE A 63 4.82 -3.04 -2.74
C ILE A 63 4.05 -4.17 -3.43
N SER A 64 4.20 -4.29 -4.75
CA SER A 64 3.49 -5.30 -5.54
C SER A 64 3.72 -6.72 -5.04
N SER A 65 4.89 -7.06 -4.50
CA SER A 65 5.12 -8.42 -3.98
C SER A 65 4.33 -8.67 -2.69
N HIS A 66 4.24 -7.68 -1.80
CA HIS A 66 3.47 -7.78 -0.56
C HIS A 66 1.97 -7.80 -0.80
N LEU A 67 1.48 -7.07 -1.83
CA LEU A 67 0.07 -7.07 -2.18
C LEU A 67 -0.47 -8.46 -2.57
N THR A 68 0.36 -9.40 -2.99
CA THR A 68 -0.05 -10.78 -3.27
C THR A 68 -0.86 -11.41 -2.12
N PHE A 69 -0.53 -11.05 -0.87
CA PHE A 69 -1.22 -11.54 0.32
C PHE A 69 -2.17 -10.51 0.94
N HIS A 70 -1.98 -9.23 0.61
CA HIS A 70 -2.64 -8.11 1.26
C HIS A 70 -3.62 -7.34 0.36
N ALA A 71 -3.85 -7.76 -0.89
CA ALA A 71 -4.70 -7.05 -1.85
C ALA A 71 -6.13 -6.83 -1.34
N HIS A 72 -6.67 -7.78 -0.57
CA HIS A 72 -7.98 -7.67 0.07
C HIS A 72 -8.06 -6.58 1.14
N GLN A 73 -6.94 -6.10 1.68
CA GLN A 73 -6.91 -5.04 2.68
C GLN A 73 -6.83 -3.65 2.05
N VAL A 74 -6.60 -3.56 0.73
CA VAL A 74 -6.39 -2.29 0.05
C VAL A 74 -7.73 -1.58 -0.13
N ILE A 75 -7.83 -0.37 0.45
CA ILE A 75 -9.04 0.47 0.38
C ILE A 75 -8.85 1.68 -0.53
N SER A 76 -7.61 2.13 -0.73
CA SER A 76 -7.32 3.25 -1.63
C SER A 76 -6.02 3.07 -2.40
N ILE A 77 -6.03 3.54 -3.65
CA ILE A 77 -4.86 3.56 -4.52
C ILE A 77 -4.73 4.95 -5.14
N GLU A 78 -3.57 5.58 -4.95
CA GLU A 78 -3.20 6.82 -5.62
C GLU A 78 -1.89 6.59 -6.39
N VAL A 79 -1.93 6.77 -7.71
CA VAL A 79 -0.76 6.62 -8.56
C VAL A 79 -0.52 7.93 -9.31
N TYR A 80 0.60 8.56 -9.01
CA TYR A 80 1.08 9.77 -9.67
C TYR A 80 2.17 9.40 -10.67
N ASP A 81 1.76 8.81 -11.78
CA ASP A 81 2.67 8.33 -12.81
C ASP A 81 3.07 9.46 -13.77
N LYS A 82 4.25 10.05 -13.52
CA LYS A 82 4.94 10.93 -14.48
C LYS A 82 6.02 10.17 -15.26
N ILE A 83 6.16 8.86 -15.07
CA ILE A 83 7.30 8.12 -15.57
C ILE A 83 7.10 7.87 -17.06
N ARG A 84 8.10 8.25 -17.86
CA ARG A 84 8.17 7.97 -19.30
C ARG A 84 8.53 6.51 -19.61
N ASP A 85 8.56 5.64 -18.59
CA ASP A 85 8.95 4.25 -18.77
C ASP A 85 7.83 3.46 -19.43
N TYR A 86 8.21 2.61 -20.39
CA TYR A 86 7.33 1.76 -21.17
C TYR A 86 6.55 0.71 -20.35
N THR A 87 6.77 0.62 -19.03
CA THR A 87 6.03 -0.27 -18.13
C THR A 87 5.05 0.53 -17.29
N SER A 88 3.78 0.45 -17.67
CA SER A 88 2.65 0.99 -16.91
C SER A 88 2.67 0.46 -15.48
N ILE A 89 2.88 1.34 -14.48
CA ILE A 89 2.76 1.01 -13.05
C ILE A 89 1.34 0.50 -12.75
N ILE A 90 0.37 1.09 -13.44
CA ILE A 90 -1.03 0.67 -13.38
C ILE A 90 -1.13 -0.79 -13.81
N ASP A 91 -0.51 -1.19 -14.92
CA ASP A 91 -0.54 -2.59 -15.39
C ASP A 91 0.12 -3.52 -14.37
N LEU A 92 1.21 -3.08 -13.73
CA LEU A 92 1.88 -3.86 -12.70
C LEU A 92 0.97 -4.15 -11.49
N LEU A 93 0.24 -3.13 -11.04
CA LEU A 93 -0.64 -3.25 -9.87
C LEU A 93 -1.94 -3.98 -10.19
N PHE A 94 -2.64 -3.57 -11.25
CA PHE A 94 -3.99 -4.05 -11.56
C PHE A 94 -4.03 -5.36 -12.33
N ASN A 95 -3.01 -5.71 -13.13
CA ASN A 95 -3.00 -7.03 -13.78
C ASN A 95 -2.56 -8.16 -12.84
N ARG A 96 -1.90 -7.83 -11.72
CA ARG A 96 -1.37 -8.82 -10.78
C ARG A 96 -2.26 -9.05 -9.57
N HIS A 97 -3.11 -8.08 -9.24
CA HIS A 97 -3.86 -8.09 -7.99
C HIS A 97 -5.32 -7.74 -8.24
N ASN A 98 -6.20 -8.38 -7.48
CA ASN A 98 -7.61 -8.04 -7.44
C ASN A 98 -7.93 -7.34 -6.12
N PHE A 99 -8.35 -6.08 -6.18
CA PHE A 99 -8.60 -5.23 -5.01
C PHE A 99 -10.11 -5.22 -4.69
N ILE A 100 -10.58 -6.23 -3.97
CA ILE A 100 -12.01 -6.44 -3.70
C ILE A 100 -12.66 -5.39 -2.80
N ASN A 101 -11.87 -4.71 -1.97
CA ASN A 101 -12.34 -3.71 -1.00
C ASN A 101 -11.90 -2.30 -1.40
N LEU A 102 -11.57 -2.08 -2.68
CA LEU A 102 -11.13 -0.79 -3.17
C LEU A 102 -12.29 0.20 -3.17
N GLU A 103 -12.20 1.24 -2.34
CA GLU A 103 -13.20 2.30 -2.21
C GLU A 103 -12.82 3.53 -3.04
N SER A 104 -11.53 3.80 -3.20
CA SER A 104 -11.02 4.98 -3.92
C SER A 104 -9.83 4.64 -4.81
N CYS A 105 -9.84 5.16 -6.03
CA CYS A 105 -8.76 4.99 -6.99
C CYS A 105 -8.51 6.30 -7.75
N LEU A 106 -7.31 6.86 -7.59
CA LEU A 106 -6.87 8.06 -8.30
C LEU A 106 -5.64 7.74 -9.13
N LEU A 107 -5.77 7.88 -10.44
CA LEU A 107 -4.69 7.62 -11.39
C LEU A 107 -4.39 8.91 -12.15
N VAL A 108 -3.26 9.52 -11.81
CA VAL A 108 -2.78 10.75 -12.45
C VAL A 108 -1.65 10.37 -13.40
N ALA A 109 -2.02 10.14 -14.67
CA ALA A 109 -1.06 9.90 -15.76
C ALA A 109 -1.09 11.07 -16.75
N ASN A 110 0.08 11.45 -17.28
CA ASN A 110 0.15 12.42 -18.37
C ASN A 110 -0.32 11.78 -19.68
N SER A 111 -1.62 11.92 -19.97
CA SER A 111 -2.26 11.81 -21.30
C SER A 111 -1.71 10.71 -22.22
N SER A 112 -2.07 9.45 -21.96
CA SER A 112 -2.24 8.36 -22.96
C SER A 112 -2.92 7.15 -22.32
N ILE A 113 -4.02 7.36 -21.58
CA ILE A 113 -4.78 6.24 -21.00
C ILE A 113 -6.19 6.26 -21.59
N THR A 114 -6.36 5.60 -22.72
CA THR A 114 -7.65 5.25 -23.34
C THR A 114 -8.15 3.87 -22.89
N LYS A 115 -7.63 3.28 -21.81
CA LYS A 115 -7.94 1.88 -21.41
C LYS A 115 -8.46 1.65 -19.99
N LEU A 116 -8.67 2.69 -19.18
CA LEU A 116 -9.09 2.53 -17.78
C LEU A 116 -10.60 2.53 -17.54
N GLU A 117 -11.42 2.84 -18.55
CA GLU A 117 -12.89 2.81 -18.43
C GLU A 117 -13.48 1.39 -18.25
N ASN A 118 -12.66 0.33 -18.38
CA ASN A 118 -13.12 -1.06 -18.27
C ASN A 118 -12.70 -1.79 -16.98
N VAL A 119 -11.94 -1.15 -16.07
CA VAL A 119 -11.43 -1.82 -14.86
C VAL A 119 -12.32 -1.54 -13.63
N ILE A 120 -13.17 -0.50 -13.69
CA ILE A 120 -14.13 -0.18 -12.63
C ILE A 120 -15.53 -0.58 -13.13
N LYS A 121 -15.91 -1.83 -12.91
CA LYS A 121 -17.30 -2.31 -12.96
C LYS A 121 -17.54 -3.33 -11.87
#